data_AF-A0A7C6XV26-F1
#
_entry.id   AF-A0A7C6XV26-F1
#
_cell.length_a   1.000
_cell.length_b   1.000
_cell.length_c   1.000
_cell.angle_alpha   90.00
_cell.angle_beta   90.00
_cell.angle_gamma   90.00
#
_symmetry.space_group_name_H-M   'P 1'
#
loop_
_entity.id
_entity.type
_entity.pdbx_description
1 polymer ?
#
loop_
_entity_poly.entity_id
_entity_poly.type
_entity_poly.pdbx_seq_one_letter_code
_entity_poly.pdbx_strand_id
1 'polypeptide(L)'
;MRDREIQILVQALDRIRQRENSTVAGMARRLGFSAGHLSMIFTGKRRPGIRFVRAVCERYPEIRRRLARSLDEAGDRRISS
;
A
#
# COMPACT_ATOMS: atom_id res chain seq x y z
N MET A 1 -3.16 -10.68 -1.90
CA MET A 1 -3.86 -9.44 -1.52
C MET A 1 -5.15 -9.33 -2.31
N ARG A 2 -6.26 -9.05 -1.64
CA ARG A 2 -7.56 -8.78 -2.26
C ARG A 2 -7.66 -7.28 -2.57
N ASP A 3 -8.68 -6.90 -3.32
CA ASP A 3 -8.86 -5.51 -3.76
C ASP A 3 -9.00 -4.53 -2.58
N ARG A 4 -9.63 -4.95 -1.48
CA ARG A 4 -9.73 -4.15 -0.25
C ARG A 4 -8.36 -3.79 0.33
N GLU A 5 -7.42 -4.75 0.44
CA GLU A 5 -6.08 -4.44 0.95
C GLU A 5 -5.29 -3.55 -0.02
N ILE A 6 -5.49 -3.73 -1.33
CA ILE A 6 -4.86 -2.87 -2.35
C ILE A 6 -5.36 -1.43 -2.18
N GLN A 7 -6.66 -1.22 -2.00
CA GLN A 7 -7.20 0.11 -1.77
C GLN A 7 -6.68 0.72 -0.46
N ILE A 8 -6.63 -0.03 0.64
CA ILE A 8 -6.08 0.45 1.91
C ILE A 8 -4.62 0.88 1.76
N LEU A 9 -3.81 0.07 1.06
CA LEU A 9 -2.41 0.37 0.77
C LEU A 9 -2.27 1.66 -0.04
N VAL A 10 -3.01 1.76 -1.15
CA VAL A 10 -2.96 2.90 -2.08
C VAL A 10 -3.42 4.20 -1.41
N GLN A 11 -4.55 4.16 -0.67
CA GLN A 11 -5.04 5.33 0.06
C GLN A 11 -4.09 5.78 1.15
N ALA A 12 -3.47 4.84 1.88
CA ALA A 12 -2.51 5.18 2.91
C ALA A 12 -1.23 5.80 2.30
N LEU A 13 -0.73 5.26 1.19
CA LEU A 13 0.40 5.83 0.47
C LEU A 13 0.10 7.25 -0.01
N ASP A 14 -1.08 7.49 -0.59
CA ASP A 14 -1.42 8.83 -1.07
C ASP A 14 -1.54 9.84 0.08
N ARG A 15 -2.09 9.45 1.23
CA ARG A 15 -2.12 10.30 2.43
C ARG A 15 -0.71 10.65 2.92
N ILE A 16 0.20 9.68 2.97
CA ILE A 16 1.59 9.93 3.35
C ILE A 16 2.24 10.88 2.34
N ARG A 17 2.02 10.65 1.04
CA ARG A 17 2.56 11.47 -0.04
C ARG A 17 2.13 12.92 0.11
N GLN A 18 0.85 13.16 0.38
CA GLN A 18 0.29 14.50 0.62
C GLN A 18 0.87 15.13 1.88
N ARG A 19 0.92 14.39 3.00
CA ARG A 19 1.50 14.86 4.28
C ARG A 19 2.97 15.27 4.14
N GLU A 20 3.74 14.55 3.33
CA GLU A 20 5.15 14.82 3.07
C GLU A 20 5.39 15.83 1.93
N ASN A 21 4.34 16.37 1.31
CA ASN A 21 4.42 17.19 0.09
C ASN A 21 5.28 16.56 -1.02
N SER A 22 5.25 15.22 -1.12
CA SER A 22 6.06 14.48 -2.07
C SER A 22 5.34 14.32 -3.41
N THR A 23 6.10 14.39 -4.50
CA THR A 23 5.61 13.93 -5.81
C THR A 23 5.55 12.39 -5.84
N VAL A 24 4.83 11.83 -6.81
CA VAL A 24 4.82 10.38 -7.06
C VAL A 24 6.25 9.89 -7.35
N ALA A 25 7.02 10.65 -8.14
CA ALA A 25 8.41 10.32 -8.42
C ALA A 25 9.30 10.35 -7.15
N GLY A 26 9.12 11.36 -6.30
CA GLY A 26 9.86 11.48 -5.03
C GLY A 26 9.58 10.31 -4.09
N MET A 27 8.31 9.93 -3.94
CA MET A 27 7.92 8.78 -3.11
C MET A 27 8.43 7.46 -3.69
N ALA A 28 8.35 7.28 -5.01
CA ALA A 28 8.85 6.08 -5.68
C ALA A 28 10.36 5.92 -5.44
N ARG A 29 11.14 7.00 -5.60
CA ARG A 29 12.58 7.00 -5.34
C ARG A 29 12.91 6.65 -3.89
N ARG A 30 12.15 7.19 -2.93
CA ARG A 30 12.28 6.85 -1.49
C ARG A 30 12.00 5.38 -1.19
N LEU A 31 11.13 4.74 -1.96
CA LEU A 31 10.79 3.32 -1.84
C LEU A 31 11.69 2.41 -2.68
N GLY A 32 12.61 2.95 -3.47
CA GLY A 32 13.48 2.18 -4.36
C GLY A 32 12.79 1.67 -5.64
N PHE A 33 11.73 2.35 -6.10
CA PHE A 33 11.00 2.01 -7.32
C PHE A 33 10.97 3.15 -8.33
N SER A 34 10.64 2.84 -9.59
CA SER A 34 10.43 3.85 -10.62
C SER A 34 9.09 4.58 -10.45
N ALA A 35 9.06 5.85 -10.85
CA ALA A 35 7.83 6.67 -10.82
C ALA A 35 6.70 6.03 -11.63
N GLY A 36 7.00 5.44 -12.79
CA GLY A 36 6.03 4.72 -13.61
C GLY A 36 5.46 3.48 -12.91
N HIS A 37 6.28 2.74 -12.17
CA HIS A 37 5.80 1.62 -11.37
C HIS A 37 4.79 2.08 -10.31
N LEU A 38 5.13 3.12 -9.55
CA LEU A 38 4.24 3.63 -8.52
C LEU A 38 2.95 4.24 -9.12
N SER A 39 3.04 4.93 -10.26
CA SER A 39 1.88 5.46 -10.98
C SER A 39 0.93 4.36 -11.45
N MET A 40 1.44 3.25 -11.99
CA MET A 40 0.60 2.11 -12.38
C MET A 40 -0.11 1.46 -11.18
N ILE A 41 0.50 1.48 -10.00
CA ILE A 41 -0.14 1.00 -8.76
C ILE A 41 -1.25 1.97 -8.31
N PHE A 42 -0.97 3.28 -8.29
CA PHE A 42 -1.97 4.30 -7.93
C PHE A 42 -3.19 4.29 -8.86
N THR A 43 -2.97 4.05 -10.15
CA THR A 43 -4.04 4.01 -11.17
C THR A 43 -4.72 2.64 -11.28
N GLY A 44 -4.32 1.65 -10.48
CA GLY A 44 -4.86 0.30 -10.53
C GLY A 44 -4.46 -0.53 -11.77
N LYS A 45 -3.68 0.04 -12.70
CA LYS A 45 -3.16 -0.64 -13.90
C LYS A 45 -2.21 -1.79 -13.58
N ARG A 46 -1.59 -1.78 -12.39
CA ARG A 46 -0.72 -2.86 -11.90
C ARG A 46 -1.04 -3.17 -10.45
N ARG A 47 -1.17 -4.46 -10.13
CA ARG A 47 -1.25 -4.91 -8.75
C ARG A 47 0.12 -4.85 -8.04
N PRO A 48 0.17 -4.39 -6.78
CA PRO A 48 1.41 -4.33 -6.02
C PRO A 48 1.92 -5.74 -5.70
N GLY A 49 3.17 -6.01 -6.10
CA GLY A 49 3.84 -7.29 -5.80
C GLY A 49 4.38 -7.35 -4.37
N ILE A 50 4.76 -8.55 -3.91
CA ILE A 50 5.24 -8.76 -2.53
C ILE A 50 6.46 -7.90 -2.17
N ARG A 51 7.38 -7.68 -3.12
CA ARG A 51 8.55 -6.81 -2.92
C ARG A 51 8.15 -5.35 -2.65
N PHE A 52 7.13 -4.86 -3.36
CA PHE A 52 6.60 -3.52 -3.16
C PHE A 52 5.91 -3.39 -1.80
N VAL A 53 5.04 -4.33 -1.47
CA VAL A 53 4.32 -4.34 -0.19
C VAL A 53 5.31 -4.39 0.98
N ARG A 54 6.36 -5.23 0.88
CA ARG A 54 7.42 -5.32 1.89
C ARG A 54 8.14 -3.99 2.08
N ALA A 55 8.64 -3.39 1.00
CA ALA A 55 9.33 -2.11 1.06
C ALA A 55 8.45 -1.00 1.66
N VAL A 56 7.17 -0.98 1.32
CA VAL A 56 6.19 -0.05 1.89
C VAL A 56 5.97 -0.29 3.38
N CYS A 57 5.81 -1.55 3.82
CA CYS A 57 5.60 -1.90 5.22
C CYS A 57 6.84 -1.67 6.11
N GLU A 58 8.04 -1.84 5.54
CA GLU A 58 9.32 -1.52 6.20
C GLU A 58 9.47 0.00 6.35
N ARG A 59 9.15 0.77 5.31
CA ARG A 59 9.28 2.22 5.31
C ARG A 59 8.20 2.93 6.13
N TYR A 60 6.97 2.44 6.08
CA TYR A 60 5.78 3.06 6.68
C TYR A 60 5.06 2.07 7.59
N PRO A 61 5.48 1.96 8.88
CA PRO A 61 4.86 1.04 9.83
C PRO A 61 3.35 1.26 10.04
N GLU A 62 2.84 2.46 9.79
CA GLU A 62 1.40 2.74 9.84
C GLU A 62 0.60 1.99 8.77
N ILE A 63 1.19 1.75 7.59
CA ILE A 63 0.56 0.96 6.53
C ILE A 63 0.49 -0.50 6.96
N ARG A 64 1.58 -1.03 7.54
CA ARG A 64 1.62 -2.38 8.10
C ARG A 64 0.49 -2.60 9.11
N ARG A 65 0.30 -1.66 10.04
CA ARG A 65 -0.78 -1.73 11.05
C ARG A 65 -2.18 -1.76 10.41
N ARG A 66 -2.42 -0.92 9.40
CA ARG A 66 -3.72 -0.89 8.70
C ARG A 66 -3.99 -2.19 7.94
N LEU A 67 -2.97 -2.73 7.26
CA LEU A 67 -3.09 -4.00 6.53
C LEU A 67 -3.33 -5.17 7.49
N ALA A 68 -2.61 -5.24 8.61
CA ALA A 68 -2.80 -6.29 9.62
C ALA A 68 -4.24 -6.31 10.13
N ARG A 69 -4.77 -5.15 10.55
CA ARG A 69 -6.17 -5.04 11.00
C ARG A 69 -7.17 -5.53 9.95
N SER A 70 -6.95 -5.18 8.68
CA SER A 70 -7.83 -5.61 7.59
C SER A 70 -7.73 -7.11 7.28
N LEU A 71 -6.61 -7.76 7.59
CA LEU A 71 -6.44 -9.21 7.46
C LEU A 71 -7.14 -9.93 8.61
N ASP A 72 -7.01 -9.42 9.83
CA ASP A 72 -7.66 -9.98 11.02
C ASP A 72 -9.21 -9.93 10.89
N GLU A 73 -9.77 -8.78 10.49
CA GLU A 73 -11.21 -8.60 10.21
C GLU A 73 -11.77 -9.55 9.14
N ALA A 74 -10.90 -10.11 8.31
CA ALA A 74 -11.27 -11.04 7.27
C ALA A 74 -11.14 -12.50 7.69
N GLY A 75 -10.22 -12.80 8.59
CA GLY A 75 -10.12 -14.10 9.25
C GLY A 75 -11.32 -14.34 10.14
N ASP A 76 -11.72 -13.32 10.92
CA ASP A 76 -12.83 -13.39 11.87
C ASP A 76 -14.18 -13.68 11.17
N ARG A 77 -14.39 -13.06 10.00
CA ARG A 77 -15.58 -13.28 9.16
C ARG A 77 -15.72 -14.69 8.58
N ARG A 78 -14.69 -15.53 8.62
CA ARG A 78 -14.76 -16.93 8.13
C ARG A 78 -15.12 -17.95 9.21
N ILE A 79 -15.04 -17.58 10.49
CA ILE A 79 -15.29 -18.49 11.61
C ILE A 79 -16.78 -18.45 12.02
N SER A 80 -17.51 -17.42 11.57
CA SER A 80 -18.93 -17.20 11.89
C SER A 80 -19.90 -17.55 10.73
N SER A 81 -19.52 -18.42 9.78
CA SER A 81 -20.38 -18.85 8.66
C SER A 81 -20.43 -20.36 8.52
#